data_AF-A0A259U2D3-F1
#
_entry.id   AF-A0A259U2D3-F1
#
_cell.length_a   1.000
_cell.length_b   1.000
_cell.length_c   1.000
_cell.angle_alpha   90.00
_cell.angle_beta   90.00
_cell.angle_gamma   90.00
#
_symmetry.space_group_name_H-M   'P 1'
#
loop_
_entity.id
_entity.type
_entity.pdbx_description
1 polymer ?
#
loop_
_entity_poly.entity_id
_entity_poly.type
_entity_poly.pdbx_seq_one_letter_code
_entity_poly.pdbx_strand_id
1 'polypeptide(L)'
;MSSPRFSRRLLQQQARRARRKALESRASDEAVVRSGAGGGLAWRLVPLRGRFLAPFTKLILAALPDHPASFSAVDVAVACQEAEAAVGGDPPCNPAEIMDLLVSRGLVEWSADGFRKRQRRMRPRA
;
A
#
# COMPACT_ATOMS: atom_id res chain seq x y z
N MET A 1 59.99 -34.58 10.33
CA MET A 1 58.73 -35.28 10.03
C MET A 1 57.62 -34.25 9.78
N SER A 2 57.10 -34.26 8.54
CA SER A 2 55.79 -33.85 7.98
C SER A 2 55.08 -32.53 8.38
N SER A 3 55.29 -31.53 7.50
CA SER A 3 54.45 -30.43 6.97
C SER A 3 52.97 -30.26 7.41
N PRO A 4 52.55 -29.04 7.82
CA PRO A 4 51.13 -28.64 7.92
C PRO A 4 50.66 -27.77 6.74
N ARG A 5 51.12 -28.03 5.51
CA ARG A 5 50.83 -27.18 4.33
C ARG A 5 49.49 -27.50 3.62
N PHE A 6 48.83 -28.61 3.96
CA PHE A 6 47.56 -29.00 3.33
C PHE A 6 46.34 -28.23 3.84
N SER A 7 46.39 -27.68 5.06
CA SER A 7 45.24 -27.05 5.71
C SER A 7 44.90 -25.67 5.15
N ARG A 8 45.88 -24.95 4.58
CA ARG A 8 45.68 -23.56 4.11
C ARG A 8 44.84 -23.49 2.84
N ARG A 9 44.99 -24.45 1.92
CA ARG A 9 44.19 -24.50 0.68
C ARG A 9 42.73 -24.87 0.97
N LEU A 10 42.50 -25.78 1.92
CA LEU A 10 41.14 -26.16 2.33
C LEU A 10 40.42 -24.97 3.00
N LEU A 11 41.10 -24.26 3.89
CA LEU A 11 40.60 -23.03 4.52
C LEU A 11 40.29 -21.93 3.49
N GLN A 12 41.15 -21.75 2.49
CA GLN A 12 40.90 -20.79 1.42
C GLN A 12 39.71 -21.18 0.54
N GLN A 13 39.52 -22.47 0.25
CA GLN A 13 38.34 -22.95 -0.48
C GLN A 13 37.04 -22.77 0.32
N GLN A 14 37.05 -23.06 1.62
CA GLN A 14 35.89 -22.86 2.48
C GLN A 14 35.53 -21.36 2.61
N ALA A 15 36.53 -20.49 2.76
CA ALA A 15 36.30 -19.04 2.79
C ALA A 15 35.69 -18.51 1.47
N ARG A 16 36.12 -19.04 0.32
CA ARG A 16 35.53 -18.69 -0.98
C ARG A 16 34.09 -19.17 -1.13
N ARG A 17 33.77 -20.39 -0.66
CA ARG A 17 32.39 -20.92 -0.65
C ARG A 17 31.48 -20.10 0.27
N ALA A 18 31.95 -19.75 1.47
CA ALA A 18 31.20 -18.89 2.39
C ALA A 18 30.92 -17.50 1.80
N ARG A 19 31.90 -16.89 1.12
CA ARG A 19 31.72 -15.61 0.42
C ARG A 19 30.73 -15.70 -0.75
N ARG A 20 30.77 -16.78 -1.54
CA ARG A 20 29.78 -17.03 -2.60
C ARG A 20 28.38 -17.20 -2.04
N LYS A 21 28.21 -17.97 -0.96
CA LYS A 21 26.91 -18.18 -0.29
C LYS A 21 26.36 -16.89 0.32
N ALA A 22 27.22 -16.02 0.85
CA ALA A 22 26.83 -14.69 1.35
C ALA A 22 26.51 -13.69 0.22
N LEU A 23 27.14 -13.84 -0.95
CA LEU A 23 26.80 -13.06 -2.14
C LEU A 23 25.48 -13.53 -2.77
N GLU A 24 25.21 -14.84 -2.78
CA GLU A 24 23.91 -15.39 -3.19
C GLU A 24 22.79 -14.99 -2.24
N SER A 25 23.02 -15.00 -0.91
CA SER A 25 22.02 -14.52 0.04
C SER A 25 21.75 -13.02 -0.13
N ARG A 26 22.78 -12.21 -0.41
CA ARG A 26 22.60 -10.79 -0.76
C ARG A 26 21.90 -10.58 -2.10
N ALA A 27 22.14 -11.43 -3.10
CA ALA A 27 21.45 -11.35 -4.40
C ALA A 27 19.99 -11.80 -4.28
N SER A 28 19.67 -12.75 -3.40
CA SER A 28 18.30 -13.14 -3.07
C SER A 28 17.58 -12.09 -2.22
N ASP A 29 18.27 -11.42 -1.31
CA ASP A 29 17.72 -10.25 -0.59
C ASP A 29 17.50 -9.07 -1.55
N GLU A 30 18.43 -8.80 -2.49
CA GLU A 30 18.25 -7.74 -3.49
C GLU A 30 17.14 -8.06 -4.50
N ALA A 31 16.85 -9.35 -4.74
CA ALA A 31 15.74 -9.78 -5.58
C ALA A 31 14.39 -9.72 -4.85
N VAL A 32 14.33 -10.05 -3.56
CA VAL A 32 13.10 -9.90 -2.74
C VAL A 32 12.84 -8.42 -2.43
N VAL A 33 13.87 -7.61 -2.19
CA VAL A 33 13.75 -6.17 -2.00
C VAL A 33 13.38 -5.44 -3.30
N ARG A 34 13.74 -5.97 -4.48
CA ARG A 34 13.28 -5.43 -5.79
C ARG A 34 11.86 -5.83 -6.18
N SER A 35 11.26 -6.84 -5.54
CA SER A 35 9.84 -7.19 -5.73
C SER A 35 8.91 -6.65 -4.61
N GLY A 36 9.45 -5.99 -3.58
CA GLY A 36 8.67 -5.40 -2.49
C GLY A 36 8.65 -3.86 -2.44
N ALA A 37 9.35 -3.16 -3.34
CA ALA A 37 9.58 -1.72 -3.23
C ALA A 37 9.27 -0.93 -4.53
N GLY A 38 8.26 -1.34 -5.29
CA GLY A 38 7.96 -0.78 -6.61
C GLY A 38 6.54 -0.28 -6.89
N GLY A 39 5.58 -0.38 -5.96
CA GLY A 39 4.16 -0.05 -6.23
C GLY A 39 3.54 1.07 -5.39
N GLY A 40 4.24 1.62 -4.39
CA GLY A 40 3.61 2.39 -3.31
C GLY A 40 3.51 3.92 -3.47
N LEU A 41 3.81 4.51 -4.64
CA LEU A 41 3.98 5.97 -4.72
C LEU A 41 3.36 6.66 -5.94
N ALA A 42 2.74 5.94 -6.88
CA ALA A 42 2.20 6.56 -8.11
C ALA A 42 1.07 7.56 -7.82
N TRP A 43 0.27 7.34 -6.76
CA TRP A 43 -0.76 8.29 -6.32
C TRP A 43 -0.21 9.46 -5.48
N ARG A 44 1.02 9.34 -4.94
CA ARG A 44 1.68 10.39 -4.13
C ARG A 44 2.30 11.50 -4.97
N LEU A 45 2.45 11.32 -6.29
CA LEU A 45 3.07 12.29 -7.20
C LEU A 45 2.09 13.01 -8.12
N VAL A 46 0.80 13.01 -7.80
CA VAL A 46 -0.14 13.91 -8.47
C VAL A 46 -0.41 15.11 -7.55
N PRO A 47 0.39 16.20 -7.62
CA PRO A 47 0.09 17.44 -6.94
C PRO A 47 -1.01 18.18 -7.70
N LEU A 48 -2.13 17.53 -8.00
CA LEU A 48 -3.29 18.25 -8.47
C LEU A 48 -4.00 18.78 -7.24
N ARG A 49 -3.74 20.07 -6.98
CA ARG A 49 -4.75 21.03 -6.49
C ARG A 49 -6.00 20.94 -7.37
N GLY A 50 -6.70 19.82 -7.29
CA GLY A 50 -7.72 19.42 -8.24
C GLY A 50 -8.69 18.50 -7.54
N ARG A 51 -9.97 18.77 -7.78
CA ARG A 51 -11.17 18.00 -7.36
C ARG A 51 -11.18 16.52 -7.78
N PHE A 52 -10.06 15.98 -8.26
CA PHE A 52 -10.01 14.67 -8.87
C PHE A 52 -9.71 13.61 -7.81
N LEU A 53 -10.71 12.77 -7.53
CA LEU A 53 -10.52 11.50 -6.84
C LEU A 53 -10.10 10.44 -7.87
N ALA A 54 -9.18 9.57 -7.47
CA ALA A 54 -8.86 8.37 -8.24
C ALA A 54 -10.15 7.61 -8.59
N PRO A 55 -10.28 7.00 -9.79
CA PRO A 55 -11.43 6.17 -10.14
C PRO A 55 -11.71 5.11 -9.08
N PHE A 56 -10.64 4.50 -8.56
CA PHE A 56 -10.68 3.55 -7.46
C PHE A 56 -11.31 4.12 -6.18
N THR A 57 -10.86 5.29 -5.70
CA THR A 57 -11.45 5.96 -4.53
C THR A 57 -12.91 6.37 -4.75
N LYS A 58 -13.31 6.67 -5.99
CA LYS A 58 -14.72 6.95 -6.32
C LYS A 58 -15.60 5.72 -6.16
N LEU A 59 -15.11 4.54 -6.54
CA LEU A 59 -15.85 3.29 -6.36
C LEU A 59 -16.04 2.99 -4.87
N ILE A 60 -14.98 3.12 -4.08
CA ILE A 60 -15.06 2.94 -2.62
C ILE A 60 -16.07 3.93 -2.02
N LEU A 61 -15.96 5.22 -2.37
CA LEU A 61 -16.88 6.23 -1.88
C LEU A 61 -18.33 5.97 -2.33
N ALA A 62 -18.56 5.35 -3.49
CA ALA A 62 -19.88 4.99 -3.96
C ALA A 62 -20.46 3.79 -3.21
N ALA A 63 -19.64 2.81 -2.83
CA ALA A 63 -20.06 1.62 -2.10
C ALA A 63 -20.44 1.92 -0.63
N LEU A 64 -19.84 2.97 -0.04
CA LEU A 64 -20.16 3.36 1.33
C LEU A 64 -21.60 3.90 1.46
N PRO A 65 -22.26 3.76 2.63
CA PRO A 65 -23.58 4.31 2.87
C PRO A 65 -23.65 5.83 2.66
N ASP A 66 -24.74 6.29 2.03
CA ASP A 66 -25.00 7.73 1.87
C ASP A 66 -25.58 8.35 3.15
N HIS A 67 -25.37 9.67 3.29
CA HIS A 67 -25.97 10.45 4.38
C HIS A 67 -27.49 10.25 4.42
N PRO A 68 -28.10 10.01 5.60
CA PRO A 68 -27.54 10.22 6.94
C PRO A 68 -26.88 8.99 7.58
N ALA A 69 -26.78 7.86 6.89
CA ALA A 69 -26.23 6.64 7.48
C ALA A 69 -24.74 6.79 7.83
N SER A 70 -24.35 6.20 8.96
CA SER A 70 -22.95 6.06 9.35
C SER A 70 -22.36 4.76 8.81
N PHE A 71 -21.03 4.71 8.76
CA PHE A 71 -20.23 3.54 8.43
C PHE A 71 -18.95 3.51 9.27
N SER A 72 -18.36 2.34 9.36
CA SER A 72 -17.18 2.02 10.15
C SER A 72 -15.93 1.90 9.26
N ALA A 73 -14.76 1.78 9.91
CA ALA A 73 -13.53 1.45 9.19
C ALA A 73 -13.58 0.04 8.55
N VAL A 74 -14.41 -0.87 9.09
CA VAL A 74 -14.60 -2.22 8.53
C VAL A 74 -15.32 -2.14 7.20
N ASP A 75 -16.36 -1.30 7.09
CA ASP A 75 -17.11 -1.10 5.84
C ASP A 75 -16.20 -0.56 4.73
N VAL A 76 -15.23 0.28 5.09
CA VAL A 76 -14.24 0.81 4.16
C VAL A 76 -13.26 -0.27 3.71
N ALA A 77 -12.87 -1.17 4.61
CA ALA A 77 -12.04 -2.32 4.25
C ALA A 77 -12.76 -3.29 3.32
N VAL A 78 -14.06 -3.53 3.52
CA VAL A 78 -14.89 -4.33 2.62
C VAL A 78 -14.99 -3.65 1.25
N ALA A 79 -15.34 -2.36 1.21
CA ALA A 79 -15.42 -1.60 -0.03
C ALA A 79 -14.08 -1.52 -0.80
N CYS A 80 -12.95 -1.49 -0.08
CA CYS A 80 -11.61 -1.62 -0.64
C CYS A 80 -11.43 -2.95 -1.39
N GLN A 81 -11.76 -4.09 -0.76
CA GLN A 81 -11.60 -5.42 -1.35
C GLN A 81 -12.48 -5.58 -2.60
N GLU A 82 -13.73 -5.10 -2.54
CA GLU A 82 -14.64 -5.13 -3.68
C GLU A 82 -14.12 -4.27 -4.84
N ALA A 83 -13.59 -3.08 -4.54
CA ALA A 83 -13.00 -2.20 -5.54
C ALA A 83 -11.73 -2.78 -6.16
N GLU A 84 -10.89 -3.48 -5.39
CA GLU A 84 -9.69 -4.17 -5.89
C GLU A 84 -10.06 -5.25 -6.90
N ALA A 85 -11.06 -6.08 -6.56
CA ALA A 85 -11.56 -7.13 -7.43
C ALA A 85 -12.12 -6.56 -8.76
N ALA A 86 -12.69 -5.35 -8.73
CA ALA A 86 -13.26 -4.70 -9.90
C ALA A 86 -12.21 -4.02 -10.82
N VAL A 87 -11.12 -3.49 -10.26
CA VAL A 87 -10.17 -2.62 -10.99
C VAL A 87 -8.80 -3.26 -11.24
N GLY A 88 -8.50 -4.40 -10.61
CA GLY A 88 -7.26 -5.13 -10.85
C GLY A 88 -6.12 -4.81 -9.90
N GLY A 89 -6.44 -4.55 -8.62
CA GLY A 89 -5.59 -4.78 -7.43
C GLY A 89 -4.19 -4.16 -7.30
N ASP A 90 -3.68 -3.41 -8.28
CA ASP A 90 -2.32 -2.87 -8.23
C ASP A 90 -2.29 -1.32 -8.31
N PRO A 91 -1.88 -0.60 -7.24
CA PRO A 91 -1.48 -1.12 -5.92
C PRO A 91 -2.67 -1.57 -5.06
N PRO A 92 -2.42 -2.43 -4.05
CA PRO A 92 -3.46 -2.88 -3.13
C PRO A 92 -4.05 -1.70 -2.34
N CYS A 93 -5.35 -1.77 -2.04
CA CYS A 93 -6.06 -0.82 -1.23
C CYS A 93 -5.52 -0.83 0.20
N ASN A 94 -5.20 0.36 0.70
CA ASN A 94 -5.01 0.56 2.12
C ASN A 94 -6.24 1.31 2.69
N PRO A 95 -7.12 0.64 3.46
CA PRO A 95 -8.32 1.28 4.00
C PRO A 95 -8.03 2.52 4.85
N ALA A 96 -6.90 2.53 5.57
CA ALA A 96 -6.50 3.67 6.39
C ALA A 96 -6.15 4.90 5.52
N GLU A 97 -5.38 4.70 4.45
CA GLU A 97 -5.04 5.79 3.52
C GLU A 97 -6.27 6.32 2.78
N ILE A 98 -7.21 5.45 2.42
CA ILE A 98 -8.47 5.86 1.81
C ILE A 98 -9.28 6.70 2.81
N MET A 99 -9.38 6.28 4.07
CA MET A 99 -10.07 7.05 5.09
C MET A 99 -9.44 8.42 5.32
N ASP A 100 -8.12 8.49 5.47
CA ASP A 100 -7.40 9.75 5.60
C ASP A 100 -7.63 10.67 4.38
N LEU A 101 -7.65 10.09 3.17
CA LEU A 101 -7.95 10.83 1.95
C LEU A 101 -9.39 11.37 1.96
N LEU A 102 -10.39 10.57 2.32
CA LEU A 102 -11.79 11.00 2.34
C LEU A 102 -12.04 12.09 3.38
N VAL A 103 -11.44 11.97 4.57
CA VAL A 103 -11.54 12.95 5.65
C VAL A 103 -10.80 14.24 5.29
N SER A 104 -9.55 14.15 4.81
CA SER A 104 -8.77 15.33 4.40
C SER A 104 -9.39 16.10 3.23
N ARG A 105 -10.14 15.41 2.36
CA ARG A 105 -10.93 16.02 1.27
C ARG A 105 -12.28 16.57 1.73
N GLY A 106 -12.66 16.37 3.00
CA GLY A 106 -13.91 16.84 3.58
C GLY A 106 -15.16 16.18 2.96
N LEU A 107 -14.99 14.97 2.42
CA LEU A 107 -16.08 14.17 1.83
C LEU A 107 -16.81 13.34 2.87
N VAL A 108 -16.12 13.03 3.96
CA VAL A 108 -16.60 12.27 5.11
C VAL A 108 -16.25 13.04 6.37
N GLU A 109 -17.09 12.93 7.39
CA GLU A 109 -16.87 13.53 8.70
C GLU A 109 -17.09 12.50 9.81
N TRP A 110 -16.47 12.76 10.96
CA TRP A 110 -16.65 11.95 12.16
C TRP A 110 -18.06 12.14 12.74
N SER A 111 -18.65 11.03 13.17
CA SER A 111 -19.94 10.94 13.86
C SER A 111 -19.76 10.10 15.13
N ALA A 112 -20.73 10.14 16.05
CA ALA A 112 -20.69 9.32 17.26
C ALA A 112 -20.61 7.81 16.96
N ASP A 113 -21.28 7.40 15.88
CA ASP A 113 -21.39 5.99 15.45
C ASP A 113 -20.36 5.60 14.38
N GLY A 114 -19.31 6.40 14.18
CA GLY A 114 -18.26 6.16 13.18
C GLY A 114 -18.07 7.33 12.22
N PHE A 115 -18.22 7.07 10.93
CA PHE A 115 -18.03 8.05 9.85
C PHE A 115 -19.32 8.25 9.08
N ARG A 116 -19.53 9.44 8.53
CA ARG A 116 -20.67 9.70 7.64
C ARG A 116 -20.24 10.50 6.43
N LYS A 117 -20.83 10.23 5.27
CA LYS A 117 -20.62 11.09 4.10
C LYS A 117 -21.17 12.48 4.41
N ARG A 118 -20.43 13.51 4.00
CA ARG A 118 -20.86 14.89 4.17
C ARG A 118 -21.96 15.19 3.17
N GLN A 119 -23.10 15.68 3.66
CA GLN A 119 -24.20 16.08 2.80
C GLN A 119 -23.73 17.20 1.85
N ARG A 120 -23.79 16.96 0.55
CA ARG A 120 -23.57 18.02 -0.44
C ARG A 120 -24.68 19.04 -0.28
N ARG A 121 -24.36 20.18 0.33
CA ARG A 121 -25.26 21.34 0.31
C ARG A 121 -25.35 21.81 -1.14
N MET A 122 -26.39 21.40 -1.85
CA MET A 122 -26.80 22.08 -3.07
C MET A 122 -27.18 23.50 -2.63
N ARG A 123 -26.29 24.46 -2.86
CA ARG A 123 -26.69 25.87 -2.79
C ARG A 123 -27.77 26.05 -3.86
N PRO A 124 -28.94 26.61 -3.53
CA PRO A 124 -29.86 27.04 -4.58
C PRO A 124 -29.08 27.96 -5.52
N ARG A 125 -29.13 27.68 -6.82
CA ARG A 125 -28.71 28.66 -7.81
C ARG A 125 -29.69 29.82 -7.67
N ALA A 126 -29.18 30.97 -7.21
CA ALA A 126 -29.89 32.24 -7.26
C ALA A 126 -30.09 32.67 -8.72
#